data_AF-R5IIX6-F1
#
_entry.id   AF-R5IIX6-F1
#
_cell.length_a   1.000
_cell.length_b   1.000
_cell.length_c   1.000
_cell.angle_alpha   90.00
_cell.angle_beta   90.00
_cell.angle_gamma   90.00
#
_symmetry.space_group_name_H-M   'P 1'
#
loop_
_entity.id
_entity.type
_entity.pdbx_description
1 polymer ?
#
loop_
_entity_poly.entity_id
_entity_poly.type
_entity_poly.pdbx_seq_one_letter_code
_entity_poly.pdbx_strand_id
1 'polypeptide(L)'
;MTQEMLFSKYAEQYPLTVPQEAVENELQLLILEEKQRIQYETLTGFAVHLSPQEELNKKMEALQAEALRRAKEMLVLREIMAAQTFPVTPEELEAEAAAIARRQNTTVAELKRFLGEDLAMLQSDLKKRKAAAWACEQMAAAG
;
A
#
# COMPACT_ATOMS: atom_id res chain seq x y z
N MET A 1 7.28 -2.81 -17.40
CA MET A 1 6.62 -3.57 -16.31
C MET A 1 6.89 -2.80 -15.03
N THR A 2 5.86 -2.26 -14.36
CA THR A 2 6.03 -1.54 -13.09
C THR A 2 6.29 -2.53 -11.95
N GLN A 3 6.93 -2.09 -10.87
CA GLN A 3 7.18 -2.93 -9.68
C GLN A 3 5.88 -3.54 -9.13
N GLU A 4 4.77 -2.80 -9.16
CA GLU A 4 3.45 -3.29 -8.76
C GLU A 4 2.98 -4.50 -9.58
N MET A 5 3.22 -4.49 -10.91
CA MET A 5 2.84 -5.63 -11.76
C MET A 5 3.70 -6.86 -11.48
N LEU A 6 4.99 -6.69 -11.18
CA LEU A 6 5.90 -7.78 -10.83
C LEU A 6 5.52 -8.38 -9.48
N PHE A 7 5.25 -7.53 -8.49
CA PHE A 7 4.82 -7.95 -7.17
C PHE A 7 3.48 -8.68 -7.20
N SER A 8 2.52 -8.18 -7.99
CA SER A 8 1.22 -8.83 -8.15
C SER A 8 1.37 -10.26 -8.69
N LYS A 9 2.20 -10.46 -9.72
CA LYS A 9 2.52 -11.79 -10.25
C LYS A 9 3.22 -12.68 -9.22
N TYR A 10 4.14 -12.12 -8.42
CA TYR A 10 4.76 -12.85 -7.31
C TYR A 10 3.71 -13.34 -6.33
N ALA A 11 2.84 -12.45 -5.88
CA ALA A 11 1.79 -12.76 -4.93
C ALA A 11 0.82 -13.82 -5.49
N GLU A 12 0.49 -13.76 -6.79
CA GLU A 12 -0.32 -14.78 -7.46
C GLU A 12 0.34 -16.17 -7.44
N GLN A 13 1.64 -16.25 -7.74
CA GLN A 13 2.40 -17.51 -7.75
C GLN A 13 2.74 -18.03 -6.35
N TYR A 14 2.75 -17.15 -5.35
CA TYR A 14 3.10 -17.51 -3.98
C TYR A 14 1.99 -18.42 -3.39
N PRO A 15 2.33 -19.61 -2.85
CA PRO A 15 1.39 -20.58 -2.31
C PRO A 15 0.91 -20.17 -0.91
N LEU A 16 0.24 -19.02 -0.83
CA LEU A 16 -0.33 -18.49 0.41
C LEU A 16 -1.86 -18.50 0.33
N THR A 17 -2.46 -19.13 1.33
CA THR A 17 -3.90 -19.12 1.53
C THR A 17 -4.31 -17.78 2.13
N VAL A 18 -5.07 -17.00 1.37
CA VAL A 18 -5.62 -15.73 1.84
C VAL A 18 -6.83 -16.04 2.73
N PRO A 19 -6.80 -15.74 4.04
CA PRO A 19 -7.95 -15.89 4.89
C PRO A 19 -9.06 -14.94 4.42
N GLN A 20 -10.29 -15.45 4.41
CA GLN A 20 -11.45 -14.69 3.96
C GLN A 20 -11.65 -13.41 4.79
N GLU A 21 -11.31 -13.44 6.07
CA GLU A 21 -11.32 -12.27 6.95
C GLU A 21 -10.41 -11.13 6.44
N ALA A 22 -9.23 -11.44 5.89
CA ALA A 22 -8.36 -10.40 5.32
C ALA A 22 -8.97 -9.80 4.04
N VAL A 23 -9.57 -10.63 3.19
CA VAL A 23 -10.28 -10.15 1.99
C VAL A 23 -11.46 -9.28 2.37
N GLU A 24 -12.23 -9.69 3.37
CA GLU A 24 -13.41 -8.97 3.81
C GLU A 24 -13.04 -7.62 4.45
N ASN A 25 -11.96 -7.58 5.24
CA ASN A 25 -11.42 -6.33 5.78
C ASN A 25 -10.99 -5.36 4.67
N GLU A 26 -10.23 -5.82 3.68
CA GLU A 26 -9.83 -5.00 2.52
C GLU A 26 -11.03 -4.54 1.70
N LEU A 27 -12.02 -5.42 1.50
CA LEU A 27 -13.25 -5.09 0.80
C LEU A 27 -14.05 -4.00 1.53
N GLN A 28 -14.19 -4.11 2.85
CA GLN A 28 -14.88 -3.09 3.67
C GLN A 28 -14.17 -1.73 3.57
N LEU A 29 -12.84 -1.72 3.58
CA LEU A 29 -12.04 -0.49 3.39
C LEU A 29 -12.27 0.10 2.00
N LEU A 30 -12.18 -0.70 0.94
CA LEU A 30 -12.43 -0.27 -0.44
C LEU A 30 -13.85 0.29 -0.62
N ILE A 31 -14.85 -0.38 -0.05
CA ILE A 31 -16.25 0.09 -0.08
C ILE A 31 -16.37 1.43 0.65
N LEU A 32 -15.69 1.59 1.78
CA LEU A 32 -15.70 2.82 2.55
C LEU A 32 -15.03 3.97 1.79
N GLU A 33 -13.87 3.72 1.17
CA GLU A 33 -13.16 4.70 0.33
C GLU A 33 -14.02 5.15 -0.85
N GLU A 34 -14.65 4.21 -1.56
CA GLU A 34 -15.51 4.54 -2.69
C GLU A 34 -16.76 5.32 -2.26
N LYS A 35 -17.34 4.97 -1.11
CA LYS A 35 -18.45 5.75 -0.51
C LYS A 35 -18.00 7.17 -0.16
N GLN A 36 -16.84 7.34 0.47
CA GLN A 36 -16.30 8.66 0.80
C GLN A 36 -16.02 9.48 -0.46
N ARG A 37 -15.45 8.84 -1.49
CA ARG A 37 -15.19 9.45 -2.80
C ARG A 37 -16.48 9.95 -3.45
N ILE A 38 -17.51 9.11 -3.56
CA ILE A 38 -18.81 9.49 -4.12
C ILE A 38 -19.46 10.63 -3.32
N GLN A 39 -19.40 10.58 -1.98
CA GLN A 39 -19.90 11.66 -1.13
C GLN A 39 -19.16 12.97 -1.40
N TYR A 40 -17.82 12.92 -1.48
CA TYR A 40 -17.00 14.08 -1.75
C TYR A 40 -17.26 14.66 -3.14
N GLU A 41 -17.35 13.83 -4.17
CA GLU A 41 -17.67 14.22 -5.56
C GLU A 41 -19.06 14.88 -5.63
N THR A 42 -20.02 14.34 -4.89
CA THR A 42 -21.39 14.90 -4.78
C THR A 42 -21.39 16.26 -4.08
N LEU A 43 -20.67 16.39 -2.95
CA LEU A 43 -20.59 17.63 -2.17
C LEU A 43 -19.84 18.74 -2.91
N THR A 44 -18.79 18.39 -3.63
CA THR A 44 -17.99 19.34 -4.42
C THR A 44 -18.61 19.67 -5.79
N GLY A 45 -19.68 18.96 -6.17
CA GLY A 45 -20.32 19.11 -7.47
C GLY A 45 -19.47 18.61 -8.64
N PHE A 46 -18.44 17.82 -8.38
CA PHE A 46 -17.53 17.27 -9.38
C PHE A 46 -18.23 16.23 -10.28
N ALA A 47 -19.16 15.46 -9.71
CA ALA A 47 -19.97 14.50 -10.44
C ALA A 47 -21.39 14.40 -9.84
N VAL A 48 -22.37 14.15 -10.69
CA VAL A 48 -23.77 13.92 -10.29
C VAL A 48 -24.00 12.42 -10.16
N HIS A 49 -23.85 11.91 -8.95
CA HIS A 49 -24.17 10.52 -8.64
C HIS A 49 -25.67 10.38 -8.38
N LEU A 50 -26.44 10.05 -9.43
CA LEU A 50 -27.89 9.87 -9.35
C LEU A 50 -28.27 8.68 -8.46
N SER A 51 -27.47 7.61 -8.50
CA SER A 51 -27.65 6.39 -7.70
C SER A 51 -26.31 5.89 -7.13
N PRO A 52 -25.81 6.46 -6.02
CA PRO A 52 -24.56 6.05 -5.37
C PRO A 52 -24.50 4.54 -5.07
N GLN A 53 -25.65 3.96 -4.70
CA GLN A 53 -25.78 2.55 -4.34
C GLN A 53 -25.62 1.63 -5.56
N GLU A 54 -26.20 1.99 -6.70
CA GLU A 54 -26.12 1.19 -7.92
C GLU A 54 -24.72 1.24 -8.52
N GLU A 55 -24.05 2.40 -8.48
CA GLU A 55 -22.66 2.51 -8.93
C GLU A 55 -21.70 1.71 -8.05
N LEU A 56 -21.89 1.77 -6.74
CA LEU A 56 -21.13 0.93 -5.81
C LEU A 56 -21.38 -0.56 -6.07
N ASN A 57 -22.64 -0.97 -6.28
CA ASN A 57 -22.97 -2.36 -6.58
C ASN A 57 -22.37 -2.83 -7.92
N LYS A 58 -22.36 -1.98 -8.96
CA LYS A 58 -21.71 -2.30 -10.24
C LYS A 58 -20.20 -2.49 -10.09
N LYS A 59 -19.58 -1.75 -9.16
CA LYS A 59 -18.16 -1.88 -8.85
C LYS A 59 -17.89 -3.00 -7.85
N MET A 60 -18.89 -3.54 -7.16
CA MET A 60 -18.73 -4.51 -6.07
C MET A 60 -17.92 -5.74 -6.48
N GLU A 61 -18.20 -6.33 -7.65
CA GLU A 61 -17.45 -7.47 -8.15
C GLU A 61 -15.97 -7.12 -8.41
N ALA A 62 -15.72 -5.93 -8.97
CA ALA A 62 -14.36 -5.43 -9.19
C ALA A 62 -13.64 -5.14 -7.87
N LEU A 63 -14.33 -4.51 -6.90
CA LEU A 63 -13.81 -4.25 -5.56
C LEU A 63 -13.51 -5.54 -4.82
N GLN A 64 -14.31 -6.59 -4.99
CA GLN A 64 -14.07 -7.90 -4.39
C GLN A 64 -12.85 -8.60 -5.01
N ALA A 65 -12.73 -8.56 -6.33
CA ALA A 65 -11.55 -9.09 -7.03
C ALA A 65 -10.28 -8.32 -6.62
N GLU A 66 -10.38 -6.99 -6.50
CA GLU A 66 -9.29 -6.14 -6.05
C GLU A 66 -8.94 -6.38 -4.57
N ALA A 67 -9.93 -6.51 -3.69
CA ALA A 67 -9.73 -6.83 -2.28
C ALA A 67 -8.99 -8.15 -2.11
N LEU A 68 -9.36 -9.18 -2.88
CA LEU A 68 -8.69 -10.48 -2.83
C LEU A 68 -7.23 -10.35 -3.25
N ARG A 69 -6.98 -9.62 -4.33
CA ARG A 69 -5.62 -9.37 -4.83
C ARG A 69 -4.80 -8.57 -3.81
N ARG A 70 -5.32 -7.46 -3.28
CA ARG A 70 -4.66 -6.61 -2.28
C ARG A 70 -4.40 -7.37 -0.98
N ALA A 71 -5.37 -8.14 -0.49
CA ALA A 71 -5.20 -8.97 0.69
C ALA A 71 -4.09 -10.00 0.48
N LYS A 72 -4.04 -10.64 -0.69
CA LYS A 72 -2.95 -11.58 -1.03
C LYS A 72 -1.59 -10.88 -1.05
N GLU A 73 -1.50 -9.77 -1.77
CA GLU A 73 -0.30 -8.93 -1.87
C GLU A 73 0.20 -8.49 -0.49
N MET A 74 -0.70 -8.01 0.37
CA MET A 74 -0.37 -7.57 1.72
C MET A 74 0.10 -8.72 2.61
N LEU A 75 -0.52 -9.89 2.52
CA LEU A 75 -0.10 -11.07 3.29
C LEU A 75 1.24 -11.61 2.83
N VAL A 76 1.47 -11.68 1.53
CA VAL A 76 2.76 -12.07 0.97
C VAL A 76 3.84 -11.09 1.40
N LEU A 77 3.58 -9.77 1.34
CA LEU A 77 4.51 -8.76 1.86
C LEU A 77 4.78 -8.96 3.34
N ARG A 78 3.74 -9.24 4.13
CA ARG A 78 3.86 -9.47 5.57
C ARG A 78 4.67 -10.72 5.88
N GLU A 79 4.46 -11.81 5.15
CA GLU A 79 5.26 -13.03 5.25
C GLU A 79 6.72 -12.78 4.88
N ILE A 80 6.99 -12.02 3.83
CA ILE A 80 8.35 -11.63 3.46
C ILE A 80 9.01 -10.84 4.60
N MET A 81 8.30 -9.85 5.14
CA MET A 81 8.78 -9.03 6.26
C MET A 81 8.94 -9.84 7.57
N ALA A 82 8.17 -10.91 7.75
CA ALA A 82 8.26 -11.80 8.91
C ALA A 82 9.39 -12.83 8.76
N ALA A 83 9.55 -13.40 7.56
CA ALA A 83 10.59 -14.36 7.22
C ALA A 83 11.98 -13.70 7.15
N GLN A 84 12.03 -12.45 6.70
CA GLN A 84 13.26 -11.68 6.60
C GLN A 84 13.07 -10.27 7.15
N THR A 85 13.89 -9.92 8.13
CA THR A 85 13.94 -8.54 8.62
C THR A 85 14.78 -7.70 7.68
N PHE A 86 14.24 -6.59 7.20
CA PHE A 86 14.99 -5.62 6.42
C PHE A 86 15.64 -4.60 7.39
N PRO A 87 16.96 -4.69 7.65
CA PRO A 87 17.63 -3.67 8.43
C PRO A 87 17.60 -2.36 7.64
N VAL A 88 17.25 -1.28 8.34
CA VAL A 88 17.34 0.09 7.84
C VAL A 88 18.38 0.77 8.70
N THR A 89 19.50 1.18 8.11
CA THR A 89 20.54 1.87 8.87
C THR A 89 20.10 3.30 9.18
N PRO A 90 20.64 3.92 10.25
CA PRO A 90 20.38 5.33 10.55
C PRO A 90 20.76 6.25 9.38
N GLU A 91 21.81 5.90 8.63
CA GLU A 91 22.30 6.66 7.48
C GLU A 91 21.28 6.66 6.33
N GLU A 92 20.69 5.51 6.02
CA GLU A 92 19.61 5.42 5.02
C GLU A 92 18.37 6.21 5.46
N LEU A 93 18.05 6.14 6.76
CA LEU A 93 16.93 6.87 7.35
C LEU A 93 17.14 8.38 7.25
N GLU A 94 18.33 8.88 7.57
CA GLU A 94 18.67 10.30 7.45
C GLU A 94 18.75 10.75 5.99
N ALA A 95 19.26 9.92 5.08
CA ALA A 95 19.29 10.21 3.66
C ALA A 95 17.87 10.33 3.08
N GLU A 96 16.96 9.41 3.44
CA GLU A 96 15.56 9.48 3.02
C GLU A 96 14.84 10.68 3.66
N ALA A 97 15.09 10.96 4.94
CA ALA A 97 14.55 12.13 5.62
C ALA A 97 15.02 13.43 4.94
N ALA A 98 16.29 13.52 4.56
CA ALA A 98 16.84 14.64 3.81
C ALA A 98 16.22 14.76 2.41
N ALA A 99 15.97 13.63 1.74
CA ALA A 99 15.31 13.62 0.43
C ALA A 99 13.86 14.11 0.52
N ILE A 100 13.11 13.68 1.53
CA ILE A 100 11.72 14.14 1.77
C ILE A 100 11.71 15.61 2.14
N ALA A 101 12.61 16.03 3.03
CA ALA A 101 12.77 17.43 3.42
C ALA A 101 12.97 18.32 2.19
N ARG A 102 13.88 17.94 1.28
CA ARG A 102 14.09 18.63 0.00
C ARG A 102 12.84 18.67 -0.87
N ARG A 103 12.10 17.56 -0.99
CA ARG A 103 10.88 17.50 -1.82
C ARG A 103 9.76 18.36 -1.26
N GLN A 104 9.59 18.38 0.05
CA GLN A 104 8.54 19.15 0.72
C GLN A 104 8.96 20.61 1.02
N ASN A 105 10.15 21.04 0.56
CA ASN A 105 10.72 22.35 0.90
C ASN A 105 10.71 22.62 2.41
N THR A 106 11.00 21.59 3.21
CA THR A 106 11.10 21.66 4.67
C THR A 106 12.48 21.18 5.12
N THR A 107 12.75 21.26 6.41
CA THR A 107 14.00 20.79 7.00
C THR A 107 13.85 19.41 7.64
N VAL A 108 14.95 18.66 7.77
CA VAL A 108 14.94 17.37 8.49
C VAL A 108 14.51 17.56 9.95
N ALA A 109 14.84 18.71 10.54
CA ALA A 109 14.43 19.05 11.90
C ALA A 109 12.90 19.20 12.01
N GLU A 110 12.26 19.89 11.08
CA GLU A 110 10.79 19.98 10.99
C GLU A 110 10.18 18.62 10.69
N LEU A 111 10.77 17.86 9.76
CA LEU A 111 10.30 16.52 9.43
C LEU A 111 10.32 15.58 10.66
N LYS A 112 11.39 15.61 11.46
CA LYS A 112 11.48 14.89 12.74
C LYS A 112 10.43 15.40 13.74
N ARG A 113 10.11 16.70 13.72
CA ARG A 113 9.06 17.29 14.56
C ARG A 113 7.65 16.83 14.17
N PHE A 114 7.42 16.59 12.88
CA PHE A 114 6.15 16.11 12.33
C PHE A 114 5.99 14.58 12.43
N LEU A 115 7.05 13.81 12.16
CA LEU A 115 7.03 12.33 12.12
C LEU A 115 7.47 11.68 13.44
N GLY A 116 8.00 12.45 14.38
CA GLY A 116 8.65 11.97 15.61
C GLY A 116 10.16 11.85 15.47
N GLU A 117 10.90 12.09 16.57
CA GLU A 117 12.37 12.08 16.59
C GLU A 117 12.96 10.74 16.12
N ASP A 118 12.29 9.63 16.42
CA ASP A 118 12.73 8.28 16.05
C ASP A 118 12.54 7.97 14.56
N LEU A 119 11.81 8.81 13.80
CA LEU A 119 11.47 8.56 12.40
C LEU A 119 10.93 7.13 12.16
N ALA A 120 10.27 6.53 13.17
CA ALA A 120 9.84 5.13 13.14
C ALA A 120 8.88 4.83 11.98
N MET A 121 8.05 5.82 11.61
CA MET A 121 7.22 5.79 10.41
C MET A 121 8.06 5.65 9.14
N LEU A 122 9.11 6.46 9.00
CA LEU A 122 10.02 6.43 7.87
C LEU A 122 10.79 5.11 7.79
N GLN A 123 11.22 4.61 8.94
CA GLN A 123 11.91 3.32 9.02
C GLN A 123 10.99 2.17 8.57
N SER A 124 9.72 2.20 8.99
CA SER A 124 8.73 1.21 8.57
C SER A 124 8.44 1.30 7.08
N ASP A 125 8.35 2.50 6.52
CA ASP A 125 8.20 2.72 5.08
C ASP A 125 9.40 2.18 4.28
N LEU A 126 10.62 2.46 4.72
CA LEU A 126 11.84 1.94 4.10
C LEU A 126 11.88 0.41 4.14
N LYS A 127 11.50 -0.21 5.26
CA LYS A 127 11.37 -1.67 5.38
C LYS A 127 10.38 -2.24 4.37
N LYS A 128 9.20 -1.63 4.24
CA LYS A 128 8.19 -2.05 3.27
C LYS A 128 8.70 -1.94 1.83
N ARG A 129 9.38 -0.84 1.48
CA ARG A 129 9.95 -0.65 0.14
C ARG A 129 11.03 -1.69 -0.18
N LYS A 130 11.93 -1.97 0.76
CA LYS A 130 12.95 -3.02 0.60
C LYS A 130 12.31 -4.40 0.43
N ALA A 131 11.28 -4.71 1.23
CA ALA A 131 10.54 -5.97 1.10
C ALA A 131 9.86 -6.12 -0.27
N ALA A 132 9.22 -5.06 -0.77
CA ALA A 132 8.60 -5.06 -2.09
C ALA A 132 9.63 -5.18 -3.23
N ALA A 133 10.78 -4.49 -3.10
CA ALA A 133 11.87 -4.60 -4.06
C ALA A 133 12.44 -6.03 -4.11
N TRP A 134 12.70 -6.63 -2.94
CA TRP A 134 13.16 -8.01 -2.84
C TRP A 134 12.18 -9.00 -3.49
N ALA A 135 10.87 -8.85 -3.25
CA ALA A 135 9.86 -9.69 -3.87
C ALA A 135 9.86 -9.59 -5.41
N CYS A 136 10.09 -8.38 -5.95
CA CYS A 136 10.25 -8.17 -7.38
C CYS A 136 11.53 -8.85 -7.92
N GLU A 137 12.64 -8.78 -7.18
CA GLU A 137 13.89 -9.45 -7.53
C GLU A 137 13.74 -10.97 -7.55
N GLN A 138 13.00 -11.55 -6.61
CA GLN A 138 12.72 -12.98 -6.58
C GLN A 138 11.93 -13.45 -7.82
N MET A 139 10.99 -12.63 -8.33
CA MET A 139 10.33 -12.91 -9.62
C MET A 139 11.28 -12.82 -10.79
N ALA A 140 12.17 -11.82 -10.80
CA ALA A 140 13.14 -11.64 -11.87
C ALA A 140 14.20 -12.76 -11.89
N ALA A 141 14.55 -13.32 -10.72
CA ALA A 141 15.49 -14.42 -10.59
C ALA A 141 14.86 -15.80 -10.88
N ALA A 142 13.53 -15.91 -10.83
CA ALA A 142 12.79 -17.14 -11.12
C ALA A 142 12.36 -17.27 -12.60
N GLY A 143 12.64 -16.27 -13.43
CA GLY A 143 12.37 -16.25 -14.88
C GLY A 143 13.64 -16.37 -15.70
#